data_AF-A0A7S1B8Y3-F1
#
_entry.id   AF-A0A7S1B8Y3-F1
#
_cell.length_a   1.000
_cell.length_b   1.000
_cell.length_c   1.000
_cell.angle_alpha   90.00
_cell.angle_beta   90.00
_cell.angle_gamma   90.00
#
_symmetry.space_group_name_H-M   'P 1'
#
loop_
_entity.id
_entity.type
_entity.pdbx_description
1 polymer ?
#
loop_
_entity_poly.entity_id
_entity_poly.type
_entity_poly.pdbx_seq_one_letter_code
_entity_poly.pdbx_strand_id
1 'polypeptide(L)'
;MSDQQYVNSECYPPPVAPPLEGSPKHQRYNLPRQESARIQDSEEKTTTLRKQGFPEGLVNALTTNILSFPLRIWVVDNSGSMQIGDGNRITGDQHKLKFIKGTRWHEIQDCVMYHSEMAGLLEAPTVFRMLNDPGYAVGPQQFSIAEKGKECIPDEMTQIRNTLHKCRPGGVTPLTGHLRKIRSNIEGMAPSLRSEGKRVAVIIATDGIPTDGVGYQSDSTRSEFVNALRGLEGLPVWVVIRLCTDEEAVVDFYNEIDEQLELNIDVLDDFVGEAAEVYQHNKWLNYALPLHRCREMGFHDRLFDLLDEHTFTAAEVRDFCALLFGSENFEDLPDPNIDWDAFKKALKKLNDGEKLQWNPIKKKATKWVDLSQLDKMFGPTSCVIS
;
A
#
# COMPACT_ATOMS: atom_id res chain seq x y z
N MET A 1 10.35 -86.78 -14.39
CA MET A 1 10.90 -86.08 -13.22
C MET A 1 11.95 -85.13 -13.74
N SER A 2 11.57 -83.88 -13.99
CA SER A 2 12.45 -82.82 -14.50
C SER A 2 11.95 -81.52 -13.88
N ASP A 3 12.72 -81.03 -12.92
CA ASP A 3 12.45 -79.85 -12.12
C ASP A 3 12.44 -78.58 -12.99
N GLN A 4 11.31 -77.85 -12.95
CA GLN A 4 11.22 -76.48 -13.44
C GLN A 4 11.62 -75.53 -12.32
N GLN A 5 12.81 -74.93 -12.43
CA GLN A 5 13.23 -73.81 -11.58
C GLN A 5 12.54 -72.52 -12.07
N TYR A 6 11.65 -71.99 -11.23
CA TYR A 6 11.13 -70.63 -11.33
C TYR A 6 12.25 -69.64 -10.97
N VAL A 7 12.62 -68.78 -11.91
CA VAL A 7 13.49 -67.62 -11.66
C VAL A 7 12.59 -66.45 -11.25
N ASN A 8 12.66 -66.05 -9.98
CA ASN A 8 12.06 -64.83 -9.47
C ASN A 8 12.77 -63.62 -10.11
N SER A 9 12.07 -62.90 -10.99
CA SER A 9 12.50 -61.58 -11.44
C SER A 9 12.14 -60.55 -10.37
N GLU A 10 13.10 -60.19 -9.52
CA GLU A 10 12.98 -59.03 -8.64
C GLU A 10 12.88 -57.76 -9.48
N CYS A 11 11.70 -57.13 -9.49
CA CYS A 11 11.53 -55.78 -10.02
C CYS A 11 12.22 -54.78 -9.09
N TYR A 12 13.47 -54.44 -9.40
CA TYR A 12 14.12 -53.27 -8.81
C TYR A 12 13.42 -52.01 -9.33
N PRO A 13 12.97 -51.09 -8.45
CA PRO A 13 12.52 -49.78 -8.89
C PRO A 13 13.68 -49.07 -9.60
N PRO A 14 13.42 -48.29 -10.66
CA PRO A 14 14.46 -47.53 -11.34
C PRO A 14 15.17 -46.62 -10.32
N PRO A 15 16.49 -46.38 -10.49
CA PRO A 15 17.24 -45.50 -9.60
C PRO A 15 16.57 -44.14 -9.54
N VAL A 16 16.21 -43.71 -8.33
CA VAL A 16 15.68 -42.37 -8.06
C VAL A 16 16.73 -41.38 -8.56
N ALA A 17 16.34 -40.56 -9.54
CA ALA A 17 17.21 -39.51 -10.03
C ALA A 17 17.66 -38.63 -8.84
N PRO A 18 18.95 -38.29 -8.73
CA PRO A 18 19.40 -37.37 -7.70
C PRO A 18 18.59 -36.07 -7.80
N PRO A 19 18.22 -35.43 -6.67
CA PRO A 19 17.53 -34.16 -6.71
C PRO A 19 18.35 -33.18 -7.56
N LEU A 20 17.69 -32.52 -8.51
CA LEU A 20 18.29 -31.41 -9.24
C LEU A 20 18.73 -30.37 -8.21
N GLU A 21 20.03 -30.30 -7.93
CA GLU A 21 20.66 -29.19 -7.23
C GLU A 21 20.43 -27.92 -8.06
N GLY A 22 19.39 -27.16 -7.71
CA GLY A 22 18.98 -26.00 -8.49
C GLY A 22 17.57 -25.47 -8.23
N SER A 23 16.79 -26.05 -7.32
CA SER A 23 15.57 -25.39 -6.85
C SER A 23 15.95 -24.01 -6.27
N PRO A 24 15.36 -22.90 -6.76
CA PRO A 24 15.70 -21.57 -6.26
C PRO A 24 15.47 -21.55 -4.75
N LYS A 25 16.54 -21.24 -3.99
CA LYS A 25 16.46 -21.11 -2.54
C LYS A 25 15.26 -20.22 -2.22
N HIS A 26 14.25 -20.78 -1.55
CA HIS A 26 13.08 -20.02 -1.13
C HIS A 26 13.57 -18.84 -0.27
N GLN A 27 13.50 -17.64 -0.83
CA GLN A 27 13.94 -16.42 -0.17
C GLN A 27 12.94 -16.14 0.95
N ARG A 28 13.38 -16.30 2.20
CA ARG A 28 12.56 -16.09 3.40
C ARG A 28 12.53 -14.60 3.74
N TYR A 29 11.36 -14.09 4.11
CA TYR A 29 11.27 -12.77 4.75
C TYR A 29 11.75 -12.89 6.20
N ASN A 30 12.51 -11.91 6.67
CA ASN A 30 12.98 -11.87 8.05
C ASN A 30 12.35 -10.68 8.75
N LEU A 31 11.91 -10.87 9.99
CA LEU A 31 11.59 -9.73 10.83
C LEU A 31 12.90 -9.01 11.18
N PRO A 32 12.98 -7.70 10.92
CA PRO A 32 14.16 -6.92 11.23
C PRO A 32 14.34 -6.86 12.75
N ARG A 33 15.59 -6.90 13.22
CA ARG A 33 15.89 -6.63 14.63
C ARG A 33 15.66 -5.14 14.87
N GLN A 34 14.67 -4.78 15.68
CA GLN A 34 14.44 -3.38 16.03
C GLN A 34 15.61 -2.87 16.87
N GLU A 35 16.45 -2.00 16.29
CA GLU A 35 17.32 -1.13 17.05
C GLU A 35 16.53 0.11 17.49
N SER A 36 16.71 0.52 18.74
CA SER A 36 16.06 1.71 19.30
C SER A 36 16.51 2.96 18.54
N ALA A 37 15.60 3.56 17.77
CA ALA A 37 15.83 4.81 17.06
C ALA A 37 16.27 5.93 18.02
N ARG A 38 17.35 6.66 17.67
CA ARG A 38 17.85 7.79 18.47
C ARG A 38 17.01 9.04 18.21
N ILE A 39 16.76 9.85 19.24
CA ILE A 39 15.92 11.06 19.21
C ILE A 39 16.30 12.06 18.09
N GLN A 40 17.60 12.25 17.81
CA GLN A 40 18.08 13.15 16.75
C GLN A 40 17.65 12.74 15.34
N ASP A 41 17.45 11.45 15.11
CA ASP A 41 17.06 10.90 13.82
C ASP A 41 15.58 11.17 13.49
N SER A 42 14.78 11.44 14.52
CA SER A 42 13.34 11.71 14.39
C SER A 42 13.06 13.10 13.79
N GLU A 43 13.91 14.10 14.07
CA GLU A 43 13.69 15.50 13.65
C GLU A 43 13.98 15.71 12.15
N GLU A 44 15.03 15.07 11.63
CA GLU A 44 15.39 15.12 10.21
C GLU A 44 14.32 14.45 9.34
N LYS A 45 13.83 13.27 9.77
CA LYS A 45 12.72 12.54 9.13
C LYS A 45 11.47 13.40 9.06
N THR A 46 11.09 13.99 10.20
CA THR A 46 9.94 14.88 10.32
C THR A 46 10.06 16.09 9.39
N THR A 47 11.22 16.74 9.39
CA THR A 47 11.49 17.91 8.54
C THR A 47 11.37 17.57 7.05
N THR A 48 11.87 16.39 6.65
CA THR A 48 11.83 15.95 5.25
C THR A 48 10.40 15.66 4.79
N LEU A 49 9.59 14.97 5.60
CA LEU A 49 8.17 14.74 5.28
C LEU A 49 7.36 16.05 5.24
N ARG A 50 7.59 16.98 6.17
CA ARG A 50 6.95 18.32 6.14
C ARG A 50 7.33 19.14 4.91
N LYS A 51 8.53 18.93 4.36
CA LYS A 51 8.95 19.54 3.08
C LYS A 51 8.21 18.95 1.88
N GLN A 52 7.78 17.69 1.97
CA GLN A 52 6.93 17.02 0.97
C GLN A 52 5.43 17.31 1.16
N GLY A 53 5.06 18.14 2.14
CA GLY A 53 3.69 18.58 2.34
C GLY A 53 2.89 17.77 3.36
N PHE A 54 3.49 16.82 4.07
CA PHE A 54 2.82 16.09 5.16
C PHE A 54 2.53 17.04 6.34
N PRO A 55 1.28 17.09 6.84
CA PRO A 55 0.93 17.75 8.09
C PRO A 55 1.64 17.13 9.28
N GLU A 56 1.83 17.89 10.35
CA GLU A 56 2.56 17.44 11.53
C GLU A 56 1.90 16.21 12.20
N GLY A 57 0.58 16.22 12.34
CA GLY A 57 -0.17 15.07 12.85
C GLY A 57 0.01 13.82 11.99
N LEU A 58 -0.04 13.98 10.66
CA LEU A 58 0.10 12.85 9.74
C LEU A 58 1.51 12.25 9.80
N VAL A 59 2.55 13.08 9.96
CA VAL A 59 3.92 12.59 10.18
C VAL A 59 4.02 11.76 11.46
N ASN A 60 3.42 12.25 12.55
CA ASN A 60 3.42 11.54 13.84
C ASN A 60 2.64 10.22 13.75
N ALA A 61 1.47 10.24 13.11
CA ALA A 61 0.65 9.06 12.87
C ALA A 61 1.41 8.02 12.04
N LEU A 62 2.03 8.44 10.94
CA LEU A 62 2.83 7.56 10.08
C LEU A 62 4.03 6.95 10.82
N THR A 63 4.76 7.76 11.59
CA THR A 63 5.93 7.29 12.36
C THR A 63 5.52 6.24 13.40
N THR A 64 4.37 6.45 14.06
CA THR A 64 3.81 5.49 15.03
C THR A 64 3.32 4.23 14.33
N ASN A 65 2.64 4.36 13.19
CA ASN A 65 2.12 3.24 12.42
C ASN A 65 3.25 2.32 11.92
N ILE A 66 4.38 2.85 11.48
CA ILE A 66 5.55 2.04 11.09
C ILE A 66 6.02 1.09 12.19
N LEU A 67 5.91 1.46 13.47
CA LEU A 67 6.28 0.57 14.57
C LEU A 67 5.33 -0.62 14.72
N SER A 68 4.06 -0.43 14.34
CA SER A 68 3.04 -1.49 14.31
C SER A 68 3.17 -2.39 13.07
N PHE A 69 3.84 -1.90 12.03
CA PHE A 69 4.09 -2.58 10.77
C PHE A 69 5.60 -2.81 10.53
N PRO A 70 6.22 -3.81 11.18
CA PRO A 70 7.66 -4.06 11.10
C PRO A 70 8.17 -4.48 9.72
N LEU A 71 7.27 -4.86 8.80
CA LEU A 71 7.61 -5.28 7.45
C LEU A 71 6.51 -4.87 6.47
N ARG A 72 6.94 -4.35 5.32
CA ARG A 72 6.12 -4.11 4.13
C ARG A 72 6.57 -5.02 2.99
N ILE A 73 5.64 -5.67 2.31
CA ILE A 73 5.91 -6.53 1.16
C ILE A 73 5.13 -6.01 -0.03
N TRP A 74 5.82 -5.52 -1.04
CA TRP A 74 5.25 -5.08 -2.31
C TRP A 74 5.35 -6.19 -3.34
N VAL A 75 4.22 -6.55 -3.95
CA VAL A 75 4.16 -7.26 -5.22
C VAL A 75 4.03 -6.21 -6.32
N VAL A 76 5.03 -6.13 -7.19
CA VAL A 76 5.11 -5.11 -8.25
C VAL A 76 4.86 -5.78 -9.59
N ASP A 77 3.74 -5.45 -10.21
CA ASP A 77 3.40 -5.96 -11.53
C ASP A 77 4.33 -5.41 -12.62
N ASN A 78 4.99 -6.34 -13.32
CA ASN A 78 5.78 -6.08 -14.50
C ASN A 78 5.37 -7.03 -15.63
N SER A 79 4.10 -7.43 -15.69
CA SER A 79 3.50 -8.22 -16.77
C SER A 79 3.40 -7.44 -18.08
N GLY A 80 3.03 -8.10 -19.17
CA GLY A 80 2.94 -7.45 -20.49
C GLY A 80 1.91 -6.31 -20.57
N SER A 81 0.80 -6.39 -19.82
CA SER A 81 -0.27 -5.37 -19.80
C SER A 81 0.22 -4.03 -19.26
N MET A 82 1.25 -4.01 -18.42
CA MET A 82 1.85 -2.79 -17.90
C MET A 82 2.50 -1.88 -18.98
N GLN A 83 2.59 -2.34 -20.23
CA GLN A 83 3.00 -1.52 -21.39
C GLN A 83 1.89 -0.61 -21.92
N ILE A 84 0.63 -0.79 -21.52
CA ILE A 84 -0.50 0.04 -21.95
C ILE A 84 -0.25 1.50 -21.55
N GLY A 85 -0.53 2.42 -22.47
CA GLY A 85 -0.18 3.85 -22.42
C GLY A 85 -1.22 4.76 -21.74
N ASP A 86 -2.00 4.23 -20.81
CA ASP A 86 -3.04 4.96 -20.08
C ASP A 86 -2.58 5.50 -18.71
N GLY A 87 -1.45 5.01 -18.19
CA GLY A 87 -0.90 5.41 -16.89
C GLY A 87 -0.65 6.92 -16.70
N ASN A 88 -0.75 7.35 -15.45
CA ASN A 88 -0.74 8.73 -14.97
C ASN A 88 0.47 9.02 -14.07
N ARG A 89 1.55 9.55 -14.64
CA ARG A 89 2.74 9.93 -13.86
C ARG A 89 2.55 11.29 -13.19
N ILE A 90 2.91 11.39 -11.92
CA ILE A 90 2.82 12.63 -11.14
C ILE A 90 4.21 13.26 -11.07
N THR A 91 4.33 14.53 -11.47
CA THR A 91 5.58 15.31 -11.39
C THR A 91 5.31 16.69 -10.81
N GLY A 92 6.35 17.40 -10.37
CA GLY A 92 6.23 18.74 -9.78
C GLY A 92 6.31 18.71 -8.25
N ASP A 93 5.86 19.79 -7.62
CA ASP A 93 5.85 19.95 -6.17
C ASP A 93 4.42 19.94 -5.60
N GLN A 94 4.27 19.93 -4.28
CA GLN A 94 2.97 19.90 -3.60
C GLN A 94 2.02 21.06 -3.96
N HIS A 95 2.53 22.16 -4.53
CA HIS A 95 1.72 23.32 -4.92
C HIS A 95 1.32 23.28 -6.40
N LYS A 96 2.12 22.61 -7.24
CA LYS A 96 1.89 22.50 -8.68
C LYS A 96 2.28 21.13 -9.19
N LEU A 97 1.34 20.20 -9.05
CA LEU A 97 1.45 18.89 -9.67
C LEU A 97 1.15 18.97 -11.17
N LYS A 98 1.87 18.17 -11.94
CA LYS A 98 1.67 17.94 -13.38
C LYS A 98 1.48 16.44 -13.58
N PHE A 99 0.42 16.10 -14.30
CA PHE A 99 0.10 14.74 -14.69
C PHE A 99 0.60 14.52 -16.12
N ILE A 100 1.48 13.54 -16.29
CA ILE A 100 2.09 13.19 -17.57
C ILE A 100 1.60 11.79 -17.94
N LYS A 101 0.93 11.67 -19.09
CA LYS A 101 0.54 10.37 -19.63
C LYS A 101 1.79 9.53 -19.94
N GLY A 102 1.74 8.26 -19.59
CA GLY A 102 2.81 7.30 -19.78
C GLY A 102 2.25 5.89 -19.81
N THR A 103 3.13 4.90 -19.71
CA THR A 103 2.66 3.53 -19.51
C THR A 103 2.37 3.27 -18.03
N ARG A 104 1.50 2.31 -17.73
CA ARG A 104 1.26 1.82 -16.36
C ARG A 104 2.57 1.45 -15.66
N TRP A 105 3.51 0.88 -16.40
CA TRP A 105 4.87 0.59 -15.92
C TRP A 105 5.64 1.82 -15.43
N HIS A 106 5.61 2.93 -16.18
CA HIS A 106 6.34 4.14 -15.76
C HIS A 106 5.72 4.77 -14.52
N GLU A 107 4.40 4.69 -14.39
CA GLU A 107 3.69 5.14 -13.20
C GLU A 107 4.08 4.30 -11.98
N ILE A 108 4.05 2.97 -12.07
CA ILE A 108 4.44 2.12 -10.95
C ILE A 108 5.94 2.23 -10.63
N GLN A 109 6.80 2.47 -11.62
CA GLN A 109 8.21 2.77 -11.37
C GLN A 109 8.38 4.02 -10.51
N ASP A 110 7.69 5.11 -10.83
CA ASP A 110 7.74 6.35 -10.04
C ASP A 110 7.17 6.11 -8.62
N CYS A 111 6.09 5.35 -8.50
CA CYS A 111 5.49 4.97 -7.22
C CYS A 111 6.45 4.14 -6.35
N VAL A 112 7.00 3.04 -6.88
CA VAL A 112 7.95 2.18 -6.16
C VAL A 112 9.22 2.95 -5.79
N MET A 113 9.74 3.81 -6.67
CA MET A 113 10.89 4.66 -6.34
C MET A 113 10.58 5.60 -5.18
N TYR A 114 9.43 6.28 -5.20
CA TYR A 114 9.00 7.15 -4.12
C TYR A 114 8.88 6.38 -2.79
N HIS A 115 8.22 5.22 -2.81
CA HIS A 115 8.07 4.39 -1.61
C HIS A 115 9.38 3.79 -1.12
N SER A 116 10.35 3.55 -2.01
CA SER A 116 11.71 3.14 -1.62
C SER A 116 12.44 4.27 -0.89
N GLU A 117 12.34 5.50 -1.40
CA GLU A 117 12.92 6.69 -0.76
C GLU A 117 12.26 6.98 0.59
N MET A 118 10.94 6.89 0.66
CA MET A 118 10.16 7.08 1.89
C MET A 118 10.46 5.99 2.93
N ALA A 119 10.51 4.72 2.51
CA ALA A 119 10.88 3.61 3.37
C ALA A 119 12.32 3.72 3.89
N GLY A 120 13.27 4.13 3.02
CA GLY A 120 14.64 4.39 3.43
C GLY A 120 14.73 5.55 4.44
N LEU A 121 14.04 6.67 4.18
CA LEU A 121 13.98 7.80 5.10
C LEU A 121 13.45 7.39 6.48
N LEU A 122 12.38 6.60 6.49
CA LEU A 122 11.70 6.19 7.72
C LEU A 122 12.36 4.97 8.38
N GLU A 123 13.39 4.40 7.75
CA GLU A 123 14.00 3.12 8.12
C GLU A 123 12.93 2.03 8.30
N ALA A 124 11.92 2.06 7.42
CA ALA A 124 10.77 1.17 7.40
C ALA A 124 11.08 -0.03 6.48
N PRO A 125 11.35 -1.22 7.03
CA PRO A 125 11.85 -2.34 6.24
C PRO A 125 10.81 -2.77 5.21
N THR A 126 11.20 -2.69 3.94
CA THR A 126 10.29 -2.87 2.81
C THR A 126 10.95 -3.76 1.76
N VAL A 127 10.22 -4.78 1.34
CA VAL A 127 10.65 -5.74 0.33
C VAL A 127 9.79 -5.57 -0.92
N PHE A 128 10.42 -5.39 -2.06
CA PHE A 128 9.78 -5.34 -3.36
C PHE A 128 10.04 -6.65 -4.10
N ARG A 129 8.97 -7.21 -4.64
CA ARG A 129 8.96 -8.47 -5.37
C ARG A 129 8.32 -8.25 -6.72
N MET A 130 9.12 -8.36 -7.78
CA MET A 130 8.64 -8.29 -9.15
C MET A 130 7.77 -9.51 -9.45
N LEU A 131 6.64 -9.28 -10.10
CA LEU A 131 5.67 -10.34 -10.40
C LEU A 131 6.27 -11.40 -11.34
N ASN A 132 6.99 -10.97 -12.36
CA ASN A 132 7.78 -11.78 -13.28
C ASN A 132 9.28 -11.56 -12.99
N ASP A 133 10.07 -12.63 -13.12
CA ASP A 133 11.52 -12.52 -12.98
C ASP A 133 12.08 -11.56 -14.05
N PRO A 134 12.72 -10.44 -13.65
CA PRO A 134 13.23 -9.46 -14.61
C PRO A 134 14.46 -9.98 -15.38
N GLY A 135 15.03 -11.12 -14.97
CA GLY A 135 16.17 -11.76 -15.60
C GLY A 135 17.51 -11.35 -14.96
N TYR A 136 18.47 -12.29 -14.99
CA TYR A 136 19.77 -12.16 -14.33
C TYR A 136 20.56 -10.88 -14.69
N ALA A 137 20.44 -10.41 -15.94
CA ALA A 137 21.13 -9.20 -16.41
C ALA A 137 20.51 -7.88 -15.92
N VAL A 138 19.28 -7.94 -15.38
CA VAL A 138 18.52 -6.77 -14.90
C VAL A 138 18.72 -6.58 -13.40
N GLY A 139 18.44 -7.63 -12.62
CA GLY A 139 18.49 -7.60 -11.16
C GLY A 139 17.77 -8.80 -10.56
N PRO A 140 17.75 -8.95 -9.22
CA PRO A 140 16.99 -10.01 -8.58
C PRO A 140 15.48 -9.75 -8.70
N GLN A 141 14.67 -10.82 -8.70
CA GLN A 141 13.21 -10.70 -8.62
C GLN A 141 12.75 -10.05 -7.30
N GLN A 142 13.51 -10.22 -6.23
CA GLN A 142 13.25 -9.63 -4.92
C GLN A 142 14.42 -8.75 -4.47
N PHE A 143 14.11 -7.54 -4.02
CA PHE A 143 15.06 -6.57 -3.48
C PHE A 143 14.41 -5.81 -2.33
N SER A 144 15.22 -5.16 -1.50
CA SER A 144 14.78 -4.61 -0.21
C SER A 144 15.39 -3.24 0.05
N ILE A 145 14.75 -2.48 0.93
CA ILE A 145 15.25 -1.24 1.51
C ILE A 145 15.06 -1.28 3.03
N ALA A 146 16.05 -0.78 3.76
CA ALA A 146 16.06 -0.70 5.22
C ALA A 146 15.96 -2.05 5.96
N GLU A 147 16.21 -3.18 5.29
CA GLU A 147 16.23 -4.50 5.94
C GLU A 147 17.56 -4.78 6.66
N LYS A 148 18.66 -4.22 6.17
CA LYS A 148 20.03 -4.55 6.62
C LYS A 148 20.66 -3.50 7.53
N GLY A 149 19.92 -2.46 7.89
CA GLY A 149 20.43 -1.32 8.64
C GLY A 149 20.62 -0.08 7.77
N LYS A 150 20.69 1.07 8.42
CA LYS A 150 20.72 2.40 7.80
C LYS A 150 21.89 2.61 6.86
N GLU A 151 23.04 2.03 7.17
CA GLU A 151 24.27 2.10 6.40
C GLU A 151 24.15 1.43 5.02
N CYS A 152 23.24 0.47 4.86
CA CYS A 152 23.01 -0.24 3.60
C CYS A 152 22.03 0.49 2.67
N ILE A 153 21.26 1.46 3.18
CA ILE A 153 20.22 2.17 2.43
C ILE A 153 20.72 2.79 1.12
N PRO A 154 21.90 3.45 1.05
CA PRO A 154 22.40 4.01 -0.21
C PRO A 154 22.65 2.96 -1.30
N ASP A 155 23.20 1.80 -0.93
CA ASP A 155 23.48 0.69 -1.84
C ASP A 155 22.19 -0.02 -2.27
N GLU A 156 21.27 -0.24 -1.34
CA GLU A 156 19.92 -0.77 -1.59
C GLU A 156 19.15 0.14 -2.55
N MET A 157 19.14 1.45 -2.34
CA MET A 157 18.53 2.43 -3.27
C MET A 157 19.14 2.39 -4.66
N THR A 158 20.46 2.18 -4.75
CA THR A 158 21.16 2.05 -6.03
C THR A 158 20.74 0.77 -6.76
N GLN A 159 20.60 -0.34 -6.05
CA GLN A 159 20.11 -1.61 -6.59
C GLN A 159 18.66 -1.49 -7.08
N ILE A 160 17.78 -0.88 -6.29
CA ILE A 160 16.38 -0.65 -6.63
C ILE A 160 16.29 0.17 -7.92
N ARG A 161 16.95 1.32 -7.97
CA ARG A 161 16.96 2.22 -9.13
C ARG A 161 17.44 1.50 -10.39
N ASN A 162 18.53 0.74 -10.29
CA ASN A 162 19.08 0.00 -11.41
C ASN A 162 18.13 -1.10 -11.90
N THR A 163 17.51 -1.84 -10.98
CA THR A 163 16.59 -2.93 -11.29
C THR A 163 15.35 -2.39 -11.99
N LEU A 164 14.72 -1.36 -11.42
CA LEU A 164 13.54 -0.73 -12.00
C LEU A 164 13.83 -0.14 -13.37
N HIS A 165 14.92 0.61 -13.52
CA HIS A 165 15.26 1.27 -14.78
C HIS A 165 15.54 0.28 -15.93
N LYS A 166 16.18 -0.86 -15.62
CA LYS A 166 16.51 -1.88 -16.62
C LYS A 166 15.37 -2.86 -16.90
N CYS A 167 14.46 -3.05 -15.95
CA CYS A 167 13.33 -3.94 -16.11
C CYS A 167 12.40 -3.46 -17.21
N ARG A 168 11.91 -4.41 -18.01
CA ARG A 168 10.90 -4.18 -19.03
C ARG A 168 9.69 -5.06 -18.71
N PRO A 169 8.47 -4.53 -18.84
CA PRO A 169 7.30 -5.35 -18.60
C PRO A 169 7.16 -6.47 -19.63
N GLY A 170 6.74 -7.64 -19.17
CA GLY A 170 6.54 -8.84 -19.97
C GLY A 170 6.13 -10.03 -19.10
N GLY A 171 5.69 -11.10 -19.75
CA GLY A 171 5.17 -12.27 -19.04
C GLY A 171 3.71 -12.13 -18.62
N VAL A 172 3.32 -12.92 -17.63
CA VAL A 172 1.92 -13.18 -17.23
C VAL A 172 1.64 -12.57 -15.86
N THR A 173 0.45 -12.78 -15.29
CA THR A 173 0.02 -12.18 -14.01
C THR A 173 -0.19 -13.26 -12.93
N PRO A 174 0.88 -13.96 -12.47
CA PRO A 174 0.78 -15.11 -11.57
C PRO A 174 0.57 -14.74 -10.09
N LEU A 175 -0.33 -13.79 -9.80
CA LEU A 175 -0.56 -13.22 -8.46
C LEU A 175 -0.80 -14.29 -7.37
N THR A 176 -1.61 -15.31 -7.68
CA THR A 176 -1.94 -16.41 -6.76
C THR A 176 -0.70 -17.12 -6.21
N GLY A 177 0.30 -17.36 -7.06
CA GLY A 177 1.54 -18.03 -6.66
C GLY A 177 2.39 -17.19 -5.70
N HIS A 178 2.36 -15.86 -5.88
CA HIS A 178 3.05 -14.92 -4.98
C HIS A 178 2.35 -14.82 -3.64
N LEU A 179 1.02 -14.72 -3.63
CA LEU A 179 0.23 -14.70 -2.39
C LEU A 179 0.45 -15.94 -1.53
N ARG A 180 0.42 -17.14 -2.14
CA ARG A 180 0.68 -18.41 -1.42
C ARG A 180 2.08 -18.41 -0.77
N LYS A 181 3.09 -17.84 -1.44
CA LYS A 181 4.45 -17.72 -0.88
C LYS A 181 4.51 -16.69 0.24
N ILE A 182 3.87 -15.54 0.08
CA ILE A 182 3.81 -14.49 1.11
C ILE A 182 3.12 -15.04 2.36
N ARG A 183 1.94 -15.65 2.19
CA ARG A 183 1.21 -16.33 3.27
C ARG A 183 2.11 -17.30 4.04
N SER A 184 2.78 -18.23 3.35
CA SER A 184 3.62 -19.23 4.00
C SER A 184 4.76 -18.62 4.83
N ASN A 185 5.33 -17.50 4.39
CA ASN A 185 6.34 -16.79 5.18
C ASN A 185 5.71 -16.10 6.40
N ILE A 186 4.55 -15.44 6.21
CA ILE A 186 3.85 -14.74 7.29
C ILE A 186 3.36 -15.72 8.37
N GLU A 187 2.87 -16.89 7.98
CA GLU A 187 2.50 -17.97 8.91
C GLU A 187 3.67 -18.33 9.85
N GLY A 188 4.89 -18.35 9.33
CA GLY A 188 6.10 -18.62 10.13
C GLY A 188 6.43 -17.53 11.17
N MET A 189 6.00 -16.29 10.95
CA MET A 189 6.23 -15.15 11.88
C MET A 189 4.99 -14.73 12.67
N ALA A 190 3.82 -15.29 12.36
CA ALA A 190 2.54 -14.92 12.96
C ALA A 190 2.51 -15.00 14.49
N PRO A 191 3.11 -16.01 15.17
CA PRO A 191 3.14 -16.04 16.63
C PRO A 191 3.83 -14.82 17.25
N SER A 192 4.99 -14.41 16.71
CA SER A 192 5.74 -13.22 17.19
C SER A 192 4.92 -11.95 16.97
N LEU A 193 4.43 -11.77 15.74
CA LEU A 193 3.62 -10.62 15.36
C LEU A 193 2.41 -10.44 16.28
N ARG A 194 1.66 -11.51 16.56
CA ARG A 194 0.52 -11.45 17.50
C ARG A 194 0.94 -11.11 18.92
N SER A 195 2.02 -11.71 19.42
CA SER A 195 2.50 -11.45 20.78
C SER A 195 2.94 -9.99 20.99
N GLU A 196 3.36 -9.32 19.90
CA GLU A 196 3.78 -7.92 19.89
C GLU A 196 2.68 -6.95 19.43
N GLY A 197 1.50 -7.45 19.06
CA GLY A 197 0.42 -6.63 18.50
C GLY A 197 0.74 -6.02 17.12
N LYS A 198 1.70 -6.59 16.39
CA LYS A 198 2.20 -6.10 15.10
C LYS A 198 1.57 -6.83 13.92
N ARG A 199 1.64 -6.22 12.74
CA ARG A 199 1.12 -6.77 11.47
C ARG A 199 2.09 -6.57 10.32
N VAL A 200 1.98 -7.37 9.25
CA VAL A 200 2.72 -7.14 8.00
C VAL A 200 1.82 -6.41 7.02
N ALA A 201 2.33 -5.35 6.40
CA ALA A 201 1.63 -4.70 5.29
C ALA A 201 1.99 -5.41 3.98
N VAL A 202 0.99 -5.86 3.22
CA VAL A 202 1.15 -6.53 1.93
C VAL A 202 0.50 -5.65 0.87
N ILE A 203 1.32 -5.01 0.04
CA ILE A 203 0.88 -4.12 -1.02
C ILE A 203 0.95 -4.89 -2.34
N ILE A 204 -0.15 -4.97 -3.07
CA ILE A 204 -0.26 -5.62 -4.37
C ILE A 204 -0.53 -4.54 -5.39
N ALA A 205 0.49 -4.13 -6.13
CA ALA A 205 0.33 -3.17 -7.21
C ALA A 205 0.21 -3.90 -8.55
N THR A 206 -0.98 -3.87 -9.16
CA THR A 206 -1.30 -4.63 -10.37
C THR A 206 -2.28 -3.91 -11.27
N ASP A 207 -2.24 -4.20 -12.57
CA ASP A 207 -3.17 -3.65 -13.57
C ASP A 207 -4.19 -4.66 -14.08
N GLY A 208 -4.28 -5.85 -13.47
CA GLY A 208 -5.08 -6.91 -14.05
C GLY A 208 -5.53 -8.00 -13.08
N ILE A 209 -6.33 -8.89 -13.65
CA ILE A 209 -6.87 -10.09 -12.99
C ILE A 209 -5.83 -11.22 -13.05
N PRO A 210 -5.72 -12.07 -12.01
CA PRO A 210 -4.83 -13.23 -11.97
C PRO A 210 -4.95 -14.15 -13.19
N THR A 211 -3.80 -14.47 -13.79
CA THR A 211 -3.66 -15.48 -14.86
C THR A 211 -2.98 -16.74 -14.34
N ASP A 212 -3.12 -17.85 -15.08
CA ASP A 212 -2.28 -19.03 -14.87
C ASP A 212 -0.82 -18.81 -15.35
N GLY A 213 0.00 -19.86 -15.25
CA GLY A 213 1.43 -19.82 -15.62
C GLY A 213 1.72 -19.65 -17.12
N VAL A 214 0.69 -19.69 -17.98
CA VAL A 214 0.80 -19.47 -19.43
C VAL A 214 0.02 -18.24 -19.91
N GLY A 215 -0.67 -17.54 -19.02
CA GLY A 215 -1.34 -16.26 -19.28
C GLY A 215 -2.84 -16.34 -19.54
N TYR A 216 -3.48 -17.49 -19.33
CA TYR A 216 -4.93 -17.61 -19.45
C TYR A 216 -5.65 -17.15 -18.19
N GLN A 217 -6.72 -16.38 -18.38
CA GLN A 217 -7.67 -16.00 -17.35
C GLN A 217 -8.90 -16.91 -17.45
N SER A 218 -9.39 -17.41 -16.31
CA SER A 218 -10.62 -18.18 -16.21
C SER A 218 -11.26 -17.99 -14.84
N ASP A 219 -12.50 -18.43 -14.66
CA ASP A 219 -13.16 -18.42 -13.35
C ASP A 219 -12.40 -19.25 -12.32
N SER A 220 -11.67 -20.28 -12.76
CA SER A 220 -10.78 -21.05 -11.89
C SER A 220 -9.61 -20.21 -11.38
N THR A 221 -8.93 -19.44 -12.24
CA THR A 221 -7.78 -18.62 -11.82
C THR A 221 -8.21 -17.49 -10.89
N ARG A 222 -9.38 -16.89 -11.15
CA ARG A 222 -10.04 -15.93 -10.25
C ARG A 222 -10.36 -16.56 -8.89
N SER A 223 -11.05 -17.70 -8.89
CA SER A 223 -11.43 -18.40 -7.65
C SER A 223 -10.20 -18.82 -6.83
N GLU A 224 -9.14 -19.28 -7.48
CA GLU A 224 -7.88 -19.63 -6.81
C GLU A 224 -7.21 -18.42 -6.15
N PHE A 225 -7.26 -17.26 -6.80
CA PHE A 225 -6.73 -16.02 -6.25
C PHE A 225 -7.54 -15.53 -5.06
N VAL A 226 -8.88 -15.51 -5.16
CA VAL A 226 -9.77 -15.17 -4.04
C VAL A 226 -9.53 -16.12 -2.86
N ASN A 227 -9.37 -17.42 -3.12
CA ASN A 227 -9.03 -18.39 -2.08
C ASN A 227 -7.62 -18.17 -1.49
N ALA A 228 -6.67 -17.65 -2.27
CA ALA A 228 -5.35 -17.29 -1.77
C ALA A 228 -5.40 -16.04 -0.88
N LEU A 229 -6.21 -15.03 -1.24
CA LEU A 229 -6.51 -13.87 -0.40
C LEU A 229 -7.22 -14.27 0.90
N ARG A 230 -8.27 -15.09 0.83
CA ARG A 230 -8.91 -15.71 2.00
C ARG A 230 -7.92 -16.48 2.87
N GLY A 231 -6.90 -17.08 2.26
CA GLY A 231 -5.84 -17.75 3.00
C GLY A 231 -5.00 -16.83 3.89
N LEU A 232 -5.06 -15.51 3.69
CA LEU A 232 -4.45 -14.52 4.57
C LEU A 232 -5.36 -14.17 5.77
N GLU A 233 -6.64 -14.54 5.72
CA GLU A 233 -7.60 -14.29 6.79
C GLU A 233 -7.12 -14.89 8.11
N GLY A 234 -7.34 -14.14 9.18
CA GLY A 234 -6.86 -14.47 10.50
C GLY A 234 -5.37 -14.23 10.72
N LEU A 235 -4.51 -14.09 9.69
CA LEU A 235 -3.10 -13.72 9.88
C LEU A 235 -2.96 -12.24 10.28
N PRO A 236 -1.88 -11.86 11.00
CA PRO A 236 -1.63 -10.47 11.36
C PRO A 236 -1.13 -9.68 10.14
N VAL A 237 -2.03 -9.36 9.21
CA VAL A 237 -1.73 -8.64 7.97
C VAL A 237 -2.69 -7.48 7.73
N TRP A 238 -2.21 -6.51 6.97
CA TRP A 238 -2.98 -5.46 6.31
C TRP A 238 -2.68 -5.57 4.82
N VAL A 239 -3.69 -5.65 3.98
CA VAL A 239 -3.51 -5.81 2.53
C VAL A 239 -3.94 -4.55 1.83
N VAL A 240 -3.09 -4.01 0.95
CA VAL A 240 -3.44 -2.89 0.07
C VAL A 240 -3.39 -3.38 -1.36
N ILE A 241 -4.46 -3.22 -2.12
CA ILE A 241 -4.50 -3.52 -3.55
C ILE A 241 -4.46 -2.19 -4.29
N ARG A 242 -3.32 -1.86 -4.88
CA ARG A 242 -3.11 -0.63 -5.64
C ARG A 242 -3.33 -0.91 -7.12
N LEU A 243 -4.46 -0.46 -7.65
CA LEU A 243 -4.80 -0.64 -9.04
C LEU A 243 -3.96 0.27 -9.94
N CYS A 244 -3.48 -0.29 -11.04
CA CYS A 244 -2.66 0.40 -12.03
C CYS A 244 -3.39 0.51 -13.36
N THR A 245 -4.72 0.50 -13.34
CA THR A 245 -5.58 0.47 -14.51
C THR A 245 -6.87 1.24 -14.26
N ASP A 246 -7.38 1.90 -15.30
CA ASP A 246 -8.72 2.51 -15.32
C ASP A 246 -9.78 1.53 -15.87
N GLU A 247 -9.44 0.23 -16.03
CA GLU A 247 -10.37 -0.77 -16.56
C GLU A 247 -11.43 -1.14 -15.52
N GLU A 248 -12.66 -0.66 -15.74
CA GLU A 248 -13.83 -0.86 -14.87
C GLU A 248 -14.01 -2.32 -14.43
N ALA A 249 -13.88 -3.29 -15.34
CA ALA A 249 -14.02 -4.70 -14.99
C ALA A 249 -12.94 -5.24 -14.03
N VAL A 250 -11.77 -4.61 -13.95
CA VAL A 250 -10.72 -4.94 -12.97
C VAL A 250 -11.04 -4.29 -11.64
N VAL A 251 -11.45 -3.02 -11.66
CA VAL A 251 -11.88 -2.28 -10.46
C VAL A 251 -13.05 -3.00 -9.78
N ASP A 252 -14.10 -3.30 -10.52
CA ASP A 252 -15.28 -4.04 -10.04
C ASP A 252 -14.89 -5.38 -9.40
N PHE A 253 -13.97 -6.12 -10.02
CA PHE A 253 -13.51 -7.40 -9.49
C PHE A 253 -12.85 -7.26 -8.11
N TYR A 254 -12.05 -6.22 -7.88
CA TYR A 254 -11.40 -6.02 -6.58
C TYR A 254 -12.34 -5.44 -5.53
N ASN A 255 -13.27 -4.57 -5.93
CA ASN A 255 -14.31 -4.05 -5.04
C ASN A 255 -15.26 -5.17 -4.57
N GLU A 256 -15.65 -6.09 -5.46
CA GLU A 256 -16.43 -7.28 -5.09
C GLU A 256 -15.68 -8.19 -4.10
N ILE A 257 -14.35 -8.25 -4.18
CA ILE A 257 -13.55 -9.02 -3.22
C ILE A 257 -13.57 -8.35 -1.85
N ASP A 258 -13.44 -7.03 -1.79
CA ASP A 258 -13.45 -6.29 -0.53
C ASP A 258 -14.79 -6.47 0.21
N GLU A 259 -15.92 -6.37 -0.50
CA GLU A 259 -17.26 -6.61 0.07
C GLU A 259 -17.47 -8.04 0.57
N GLN A 260 -16.84 -9.04 -0.07
CA GLN A 260 -17.04 -10.46 0.23
C GLN A 260 -16.14 -11.00 1.33
N LEU A 261 -15.04 -10.32 1.63
CA LEU A 261 -14.03 -10.81 2.54
C LEU A 261 -14.08 -10.02 3.85
N GLU A 262 -14.14 -10.71 4.99
CA GLU A 262 -13.83 -10.11 6.30
C GLU A 262 -12.31 -9.85 6.46
N LEU A 263 -11.57 -9.77 5.36
CA LEU A 263 -10.13 -9.48 5.36
C LEU A 263 -9.93 -7.98 5.51
N ASN A 264 -8.88 -7.58 6.23
CA ASN A 264 -8.48 -6.17 6.28
C ASN A 264 -7.77 -5.82 4.95
N ILE A 265 -8.55 -5.54 3.91
CA ILE A 265 -8.11 -5.08 2.57
C ILE A 265 -8.45 -3.60 2.43
N ASP A 266 -7.61 -2.87 1.71
CA ASP A 266 -7.86 -1.51 1.21
C ASP A 266 -7.58 -1.52 -0.31
N VAL A 267 -8.59 -1.22 -1.13
CA VAL A 267 -8.47 -1.15 -2.59
C VAL A 267 -8.30 0.31 -2.98
N LEU A 268 -7.20 0.63 -3.66
CA LEU A 268 -6.85 1.99 -4.04
C LEU A 268 -6.78 2.12 -5.56
N ASP A 269 -7.46 3.13 -6.09
CA ASP A 269 -7.28 3.58 -7.47
C ASP A 269 -6.08 4.54 -7.59
N ASP A 270 -5.87 5.15 -8.77
CA ASP A 270 -4.92 6.23 -8.94
C ASP A 270 -5.27 7.46 -8.06
N PHE A 271 -4.29 8.32 -7.82
CA PHE A 271 -4.46 9.48 -6.94
C PHE A 271 -5.66 10.38 -7.30
N VAL A 272 -6.01 10.49 -8.58
CA VAL A 272 -7.09 11.37 -9.03
C VAL A 272 -8.45 10.67 -8.93
N GLY A 273 -8.52 9.39 -9.32
CA GLY A 273 -9.71 8.55 -9.19
C GLY A 273 -10.13 8.44 -7.73
N GLU A 274 -9.19 8.04 -6.87
CA GLU A 274 -9.35 7.94 -5.42
C GLU A 274 -9.85 9.26 -4.80
N ALA A 275 -9.25 10.38 -5.18
CA ALA A 275 -9.69 11.68 -4.69
C ALA A 275 -11.13 12.03 -5.11
N ALA A 276 -11.59 11.51 -6.25
CA ALA A 276 -12.95 11.73 -6.73
C ALA A 276 -13.96 10.96 -5.89
N GLU A 277 -13.65 9.71 -5.52
CA GLU A 277 -14.47 8.88 -4.62
C GLU A 277 -14.59 9.51 -3.24
N VAL A 278 -13.46 9.85 -2.61
CA VAL A 278 -13.45 10.59 -1.33
C VAL A 278 -14.25 11.89 -1.43
N TYR A 279 -14.18 12.60 -2.56
CA TYR A 279 -14.95 13.82 -2.76
C TYR A 279 -16.46 13.60 -2.89
N GLN A 280 -16.94 12.41 -3.28
CA GLN A 280 -18.37 12.12 -3.32
C GLN A 280 -18.96 12.15 -1.92
N HIS A 281 -18.24 11.59 -0.95
CA HIS A 281 -18.67 11.41 0.43
C HIS A 281 -18.24 12.52 1.38
N ASN A 282 -17.01 13.03 1.22
CA ASN A 282 -16.35 13.95 2.14
C ASN A 282 -15.80 15.20 1.42
N LYS A 283 -16.68 15.97 0.76
CA LYS A 283 -16.37 17.21 -0.03
C LYS A 283 -15.59 18.29 0.71
N TRP A 284 -15.62 18.23 2.04
CA TRP A 284 -14.89 19.13 2.93
C TRP A 284 -13.39 18.83 2.97
N LEU A 285 -12.98 17.60 2.65
CA LEU A 285 -11.59 17.19 2.66
C LEU A 285 -10.94 17.44 1.29
N ASN A 286 -9.74 18.00 1.31
CA ASN A 286 -8.82 17.94 0.19
C ASN A 286 -7.99 16.66 0.31
N TYR A 287 -8.35 15.63 -0.47
CA TYR A 287 -7.54 14.41 -0.59
C TYR A 287 -6.24 14.73 -1.33
N ALA A 288 -5.23 15.12 -0.57
CA ALA A 288 -3.93 15.53 -1.09
C ALA A 288 -2.97 14.34 -1.19
N LEU A 289 -1.94 14.48 -2.04
CA LEU A 289 -0.99 13.41 -2.35
C LEU A 289 -0.36 12.75 -1.10
N PRO A 290 0.00 13.46 -0.01
CA PRO A 290 0.49 12.80 1.21
C PRO A 290 -0.44 11.76 1.82
N LEU A 291 -1.77 11.96 1.76
CA LEU A 291 -2.74 10.97 2.26
C LEU A 291 -2.71 9.70 1.41
N HIS A 292 -2.75 9.88 0.09
CA HIS A 292 -2.68 8.78 -0.85
C HIS A 292 -1.39 7.96 -0.68
N ARG A 293 -0.25 8.65 -0.53
CA ARG A 293 1.04 8.00 -0.27
C ARG A 293 1.06 7.26 1.07
N CYS A 294 0.38 7.74 2.11
CA CYS A 294 0.24 6.97 3.35
C CYS A 294 -0.48 5.63 3.08
N ARG A 295 -1.65 5.66 2.43
CA ARG A 295 -2.44 4.44 2.13
C ARG A 295 -1.65 3.46 1.27
N GLU A 296 -1.01 3.92 0.19
CA GLU A 296 -0.14 3.09 -0.65
C GLU A 296 1.01 2.43 0.14
N MET A 297 1.56 3.10 1.17
CA MET A 297 2.64 2.55 2.00
C MET A 297 2.15 1.43 2.97
N GLY A 298 0.85 1.16 2.98
CA GLY A 298 0.21 0.27 3.96
C GLY A 298 -0.01 0.92 5.31
N PHE A 299 -0.18 2.25 5.36
CA PHE A 299 -0.72 2.90 6.55
C PHE A 299 -2.14 2.39 6.80
N HIS A 300 -2.46 2.12 8.06
CA HIS A 300 -3.77 1.64 8.46
C HIS A 300 -4.27 2.47 9.64
N ASP A 301 -5.41 3.10 9.43
CA ASP A 301 -6.24 3.73 10.44
C ASP A 301 -7.69 3.59 9.96
N ARG A 302 -8.60 3.23 10.86
CA ARG A 302 -9.99 2.98 10.50
C ARG A 302 -10.64 4.16 9.77
N LEU A 303 -10.29 5.40 10.09
CA LEU A 303 -10.88 6.54 9.42
C LEU A 303 -10.38 6.69 7.98
N PHE A 304 -9.17 6.23 7.66
CA PHE A 304 -8.68 6.25 6.28
C PHE A 304 -9.48 5.28 5.40
N ASP A 305 -9.79 4.10 5.94
CA ASP A 305 -10.58 3.05 5.29
C ASP A 305 -12.07 3.45 5.08
N LEU A 306 -12.53 4.54 5.69
CA LEU A 306 -13.93 5.00 5.58
C LEU A 306 -14.11 6.25 4.69
N LEU A 307 -13.00 6.80 4.16
CA LEU A 307 -12.98 8.11 3.48
C LEU A 307 -13.84 8.18 2.22
N ASP A 308 -13.83 7.09 1.46
CA ASP A 308 -14.51 6.79 0.21
C ASP A 308 -15.83 6.02 0.44
N GLU A 309 -16.00 5.37 1.59
CA GLU A 309 -17.19 4.57 1.91
C GLU A 309 -18.43 5.41 2.29
N HIS A 310 -18.25 6.42 3.14
CA HIS A 310 -19.39 7.19 3.63
C HIS A 310 -19.08 8.63 4.01
N THR A 311 -20.12 9.45 4.13
CA THR A 311 -19.97 10.77 4.75
C THR A 311 -19.72 10.57 6.25
N PHE A 312 -18.60 11.10 6.74
CA PHE A 312 -18.25 11.04 8.16
C PHE A 312 -19.32 11.69 9.03
N THR A 313 -19.43 11.23 10.26
CA THR A 313 -20.10 11.96 11.35
C THR A 313 -19.25 13.14 11.82
N ALA A 314 -19.86 14.08 12.55
CA ALA A 314 -19.12 15.21 13.11
C ALA A 314 -17.98 14.77 14.07
N ALA A 315 -18.17 13.66 14.78
CA ALA A 315 -17.14 13.06 15.63
C ALA A 315 -15.97 12.50 14.79
N GLU A 316 -16.25 11.75 13.73
CA GLU A 316 -15.22 11.22 12.82
C GLU A 316 -14.46 12.35 12.10
N VAL A 317 -15.13 13.45 11.75
CA VAL A 317 -14.45 14.67 11.25
C VAL A 317 -13.45 15.20 12.27
N ARG A 318 -13.83 15.31 13.55
CA ARG A 318 -12.94 15.78 14.62
C ARG A 318 -11.74 14.85 14.74
N ASP A 319 -11.96 13.55 14.80
CA ASP A 319 -10.92 12.55 15.00
C ASP A 319 -9.98 12.48 13.78
N PHE A 320 -10.51 12.57 12.56
CA PHE A 320 -9.70 12.64 11.35
C PHE A 320 -8.86 13.93 11.28
N CYS A 321 -9.43 15.07 11.68
CA CYS A 321 -8.67 16.32 11.76
C CYS A 321 -7.58 16.26 12.83
N ALA A 322 -7.78 15.49 13.91
CA ALA A 322 -6.75 15.22 14.91
C ALA A 322 -5.60 14.40 14.32
N LEU A 323 -5.89 13.40 13.49
CA LEU A 323 -4.86 12.65 12.74
C LEU A 323 -4.07 13.56 11.79
N LEU A 324 -4.73 14.51 11.12
CA LEU A 324 -4.04 15.46 10.23
C LEU A 324 -3.18 16.46 11.00
N PHE A 325 -3.74 17.15 11.98
CA PHE A 325 -3.09 18.33 12.57
C PHE A 325 -2.44 18.06 13.94
N GLY A 326 -2.48 16.83 14.45
CA GLY A 326 -1.86 16.41 15.71
C GLY A 326 -2.90 16.23 16.81
N SER A 327 -2.93 15.07 17.46
CA SER A 327 -3.90 14.72 18.50
C SER A 327 -3.84 15.65 19.71
N GLU A 328 -2.64 16.12 20.05
CA GLU A 328 -2.37 17.07 21.13
C GLU A 328 -3.08 18.41 20.93
N ASN A 329 -3.31 18.79 19.67
CA ASN A 329 -4.06 20.01 19.37
C ASN A 329 -5.56 19.82 19.60
N PHE A 330 -6.06 18.60 19.77
CA PHE A 330 -7.49 18.26 19.85
C PHE A 330 -7.97 17.81 21.23
N GLU A 331 -7.08 17.67 22.22
CA GLU A 331 -7.46 17.33 23.60
C GLU A 331 -8.44 18.34 24.20
N ASP A 332 -8.22 19.64 23.94
CA ASP A 332 -9.05 20.74 24.43
C ASP A 332 -9.99 21.32 23.35
N LEU A 333 -10.11 20.69 22.17
CA LEU A 333 -11.03 21.20 21.15
C LEU A 333 -12.49 20.97 21.55
N PRO A 334 -13.38 21.96 21.33
CA PRO A 334 -14.82 21.78 21.54
C PRO A 334 -15.37 20.59 20.75
N ASP A 335 -16.26 19.82 21.37
CA ASP A 335 -16.99 18.75 20.68
C ASP A 335 -17.90 19.40 19.62
N PRO A 336 -17.77 19.04 18.33
CA PRO A 336 -18.59 19.61 17.27
C PRO A 336 -20.10 19.34 17.43
N ASN A 337 -20.49 18.33 18.21
CA ASN A 337 -21.90 18.06 18.53
C ASN A 337 -22.45 18.99 19.62
N ILE A 338 -21.57 19.65 20.39
CA ILE A 338 -21.95 20.56 21.48
C ILE A 338 -21.80 22.01 21.04
N ASP A 339 -20.66 22.36 20.44
CA ASP A 339 -20.34 23.73 20.02
C ASP A 339 -19.61 23.74 18.66
N TRP A 340 -20.41 23.65 17.60
CA TRP A 340 -19.94 23.65 16.22
C TRP A 340 -19.12 24.89 15.85
N ASP A 341 -19.55 26.08 16.29
CA ASP A 341 -18.89 27.33 15.91
C ASP A 341 -17.53 27.47 16.58
N ALA A 342 -17.40 27.07 17.85
CA ALA A 342 -16.12 27.05 18.53
C ALA A 342 -15.17 25.99 17.92
N PHE A 343 -15.68 24.79 17.61
CA PHE A 343 -14.93 23.76 16.88
C PHE A 343 -14.42 24.27 15.54
N LYS A 344 -15.31 24.82 14.69
CA LYS A 344 -14.96 25.39 13.36
C LYS A 344 -13.92 26.50 13.48
N LYS A 345 -14.03 27.37 14.48
CA LYS A 345 -13.06 28.45 14.71
C LYS A 345 -11.70 27.92 15.12
N ALA A 346 -11.63 26.88 15.95
CA ALA A 346 -10.39 26.24 16.34
C ALA A 346 -9.75 25.52 15.15
N LEU A 347 -10.52 24.71 14.42
CA LEU A 347 -10.08 24.01 13.21
C LEU A 347 -9.56 24.97 12.14
N LYS A 348 -10.20 26.13 11.98
CA LYS A 348 -9.71 27.17 11.06
C LYS A 348 -8.30 27.62 11.39
N LYS A 349 -7.96 27.81 12.67
CA LYS A 349 -6.61 28.26 13.06
C LYS A 349 -5.55 27.21 12.71
N LEU A 350 -5.85 25.93 12.96
CA LEU A 350 -4.96 24.82 12.63
C LEU A 350 -4.75 24.72 11.11
N ASN A 351 -5.84 24.69 10.36
CA ASN A 351 -5.82 24.62 8.89
C ASN A 351 -5.11 25.85 8.28
N ASP A 352 -5.26 27.05 8.85
CA ASP A 352 -4.57 28.26 8.41
C ASP A 352 -3.03 28.18 8.58
N GLY A 353 -2.56 27.46 9.62
CA GLY A 353 -1.14 27.20 9.87
C GLY A 353 -0.49 26.26 8.86
N GLU A 354 -1.30 25.43 8.19
CA GLU A 354 -0.80 24.45 7.21
C GLU A 354 -0.53 25.04 5.83
N LYS A 355 0.41 24.40 5.11
CA LYS A 355 0.69 24.75 3.70
C LYS A 355 -0.48 24.33 2.80
N LEU A 356 -0.68 25.08 1.71
CA LEU A 356 -1.62 24.68 0.66
C LEU A 356 -1.12 23.43 -0.06
N GLN A 357 -2.05 22.54 -0.38
CA GLN A 357 -1.82 21.28 -1.09
C GLN A 357 -2.58 21.26 -2.40
N TRP A 358 -2.01 20.66 -3.44
CA TRP A 358 -2.72 20.41 -4.68
C TRP A 358 -4.01 19.63 -4.43
N ASN A 359 -5.14 20.19 -4.88
CA ASN A 359 -6.43 19.53 -4.86
C ASN A 359 -6.73 18.99 -6.27
N PRO A 360 -6.80 17.66 -6.46
CA PRO A 360 -6.99 17.06 -7.78
C PRO A 360 -8.36 17.38 -8.38
N ILE A 361 -9.40 17.55 -7.55
CA ILE A 361 -10.77 17.88 -7.98
C ILE A 361 -10.87 19.32 -8.45
N LYS A 362 -10.32 20.26 -7.67
CA LYS A 362 -10.34 21.70 -7.97
C LYS A 362 -9.21 22.14 -8.90
N LYS A 363 -8.25 21.26 -9.19
CA LYS A 363 -7.06 21.48 -10.04
C LYS A 363 -6.27 22.74 -9.64
N LYS A 364 -6.11 22.95 -8.34
CA LYS A 364 -5.34 24.07 -7.76
C LYS A 364 -4.92 23.75 -6.33
N ALA A 365 -3.91 24.47 -5.82
CA ALA A 365 -3.55 24.37 -4.42
C ALA A 365 -4.66 24.95 -3.51
N THR A 366 -5.13 24.17 -2.54
CA THR A 366 -6.12 24.57 -1.53
C THR A 366 -5.67 24.14 -0.14
N LYS A 367 -6.41 24.57 0.89
CA LYS A 367 -6.25 24.08 2.25
C LYS A 367 -6.66 22.61 2.37
N TRP A 368 -6.28 21.96 3.47
CA TRP A 368 -6.66 20.58 3.78
C TRP A 368 -8.15 20.45 4.01
N VAL A 369 -8.72 21.39 4.76
CA VAL A 369 -10.16 21.44 5.05
C VAL A 369 -10.80 22.62 4.32
N ASP A 370 -11.83 22.36 3.52
CA ASP A 370 -12.77 23.36 3.00
C ASP A 370 -13.84 23.62 4.06
N LEU A 371 -13.58 24.64 4.90
CA LEU A 371 -14.47 25.01 6.00
C LEU A 371 -15.88 25.40 5.54
N SER A 372 -16.05 25.86 4.29
CA SER A 372 -17.39 26.20 3.77
C SER A 372 -18.19 24.94 3.44
N GLN A 373 -17.54 23.93 2.84
CA GLN A 373 -18.20 22.64 2.60
C GLN A 373 -18.45 21.91 3.92
N LEU A 374 -17.49 21.99 4.86
CA LEU A 374 -17.64 21.40 6.19
C LEU A 374 -18.87 21.97 6.92
N ASP A 375 -18.99 23.29 6.97
CA ASP A 375 -20.12 23.98 7.60
C ASP A 375 -21.46 23.67 6.92
N LYS A 376 -21.46 23.52 5.59
CA LYS A 376 -22.65 23.11 4.85
C LYS A 376 -23.10 21.68 5.17
N MET A 377 -22.15 20.77 5.40
CA MET A 377 -22.42 19.35 5.62
C MET A 377 -22.81 19.05 7.07
N PHE A 378 -22.17 19.72 8.03
CA PHE A 378 -22.25 19.36 9.45
C PHE A 378 -22.67 20.52 10.36
N GLY A 379 -22.65 21.75 9.86
CA GLY A 379 -23.08 22.90 10.63
C GLY A 379 -24.56 22.81 10.97
N PRO A 380 -24.98 23.40 12.09
CA PRO A 380 -26.39 23.45 12.44
C PRO A 380 -27.14 24.12 11.29
N THR A 381 -28.16 23.42 10.77
CA THR A 381 -29.09 24.04 9.83
C THR A 381 -29.65 25.26 10.52
N SER A 382 -29.58 26.41 9.85
CA SER A 382 -30.27 27.62 10.30
C SER A 382 -31.76 27.29 10.34
N CYS A 383 -32.22 26.81 11.50
CA CYS A 383 -33.62 26.75 11.84
C CYS A 383 -34.05 28.21 11.94
N VAL A 384 -34.52 28.77 10.82
CA VAL A 384 -35.28 30.00 10.83
C VAL A 384 -36.60 29.64 11.53
N ILE A 385 -36.59 29.72 12.86
CA ILE A 385 -37.83 29.81 13.62
C ILE A 385 -38.45 31.13 13.14
N SER A 386 -39.50 30.98 12.32
CA SER A 386 -40.34 32.09 11.86
C SER A 386 -41.37 32.43 12.93
#